data_AF-A0AAD5XHU7-F1
#
_entry.id   AF-A0AAD5XHU7-F1
#
_cell.length_a   1.000
_cell.length_b   1.000
_cell.length_c   1.000
_cell.angle_alpha   90.00
_cell.angle_beta   90.00
_cell.angle_gamma   90.00
#
_symmetry.space_group_name_H-M   'P 1'
#
loop_
_entity.id
_entity.type
_entity.pdbx_description
1 polymer ?
#
loop_
_entity_poly.entity_id
_entity_poly.type
_entity_poly.pdbx_seq_one_letter_code
_entity_poly.pdbx_strand_id
1 'polypeptide(L)'
;MNDNNIVAADTLASAYEDTGKQKKSEKVKAKRLAKLAKYEQKTVTLAARKIEQDKKAPKIALVEATVAVQSAFVNPTPKGEKKVLSNEFPTHYNPEAVEASWYDYWEKHGFFKPALIDGKPRREGVFAIPIPPPSVTGALHLGHALTNSIQDTLARWHRMQGKTTLFVPGCDHAGIATQIVVEKRLMKERGLTRHDLGREAFIKE
;
A
#
# COMPACT_ATOMS: atom_id res chain seq x y z
N MET A 1 82.04 24.89 -27.65
CA MET A 1 81.37 23.90 -28.52
C MET A 1 80.44 23.09 -27.65
N ASN A 2 79.21 22.89 -28.14
CA ASN A 2 78.11 22.07 -27.59
C ASN A 2 77.28 22.65 -26.44
N ASP A 3 76.22 23.37 -26.82
CA ASP A 3 74.92 23.35 -26.15
C ASP A 3 73.84 23.09 -27.20
N ASN A 4 73.50 21.83 -27.43
CA ASN A 4 72.35 21.40 -28.24
C ASN A 4 72.03 19.93 -27.90
N ASN A 5 71.42 19.65 -26.74
CA ASN A 5 70.75 18.35 -26.53
C ASN A 5 69.70 18.26 -25.40
N ILE A 6 69.21 19.35 -24.81
CA ILE A 6 68.33 19.25 -23.62
C ILE A 6 66.83 19.46 -23.94
N VAL A 7 66.46 19.90 -25.15
CA VAL A 7 65.05 20.28 -25.45
C VAL A 7 64.19 19.14 -26.03
N ALA A 8 64.78 18.00 -26.42
CA ALA A 8 64.06 16.90 -27.07
C ALA A 8 63.50 15.81 -26.12
N ALA A 9 63.97 15.75 -24.86
CA ALA A 9 63.55 14.71 -23.92
C ALA A 9 62.26 15.06 -23.16
N ASP A 10 62.06 16.35 -22.83
CA ASP A 10 60.90 16.81 -22.04
C ASP A 10 59.59 16.84 -22.84
N THR A 11 59.65 16.98 -24.16
CA THR A 11 58.46 16.94 -25.03
C THR A 11 57.93 15.52 -25.25
N LEU A 12 58.78 14.50 -25.20
CA LEU A 12 58.37 13.09 -25.34
C LEU A 12 57.82 12.51 -24.02
N ALA A 13 58.34 12.91 -22.87
CA ALA A 13 57.87 12.43 -21.56
C ALA A 13 56.43 12.89 -21.26
N SER A 14 56.09 14.13 -21.60
CA SER A 14 54.73 14.70 -21.41
C SER A 14 53.68 14.01 -22.30
N ALA A 15 54.02 13.65 -23.54
CA ALA A 15 53.14 12.92 -24.45
C ALA A 15 52.87 11.47 -24.01
N TYR A 16 53.83 10.82 -23.34
CA TYR A 16 53.66 9.47 -22.79
C TYR A 16 52.81 9.45 -21.50
N GLU A 17 52.87 10.48 -20.66
CA GLU A 17 52.05 10.57 -19.45
C GLU A 17 50.58 10.96 -19.73
N ASP A 18 50.32 11.77 -20.76
CA ASP A 18 48.96 12.17 -21.16
C ASP A 18 48.20 11.00 -21.82
N THR A 19 48.86 10.24 -22.71
CA THR A 19 48.26 9.07 -23.35
C THR A 19 47.91 7.93 -22.38
N GLY A 20 48.66 7.78 -21.26
CA GLY A 20 48.37 6.80 -20.21
C GLY A 20 47.15 7.13 -19.35
N LYS A 21 46.92 8.41 -19.04
CA LYS A 21 45.73 8.88 -18.30
C LYS A 21 44.48 8.86 -19.17
N GLN A 22 44.58 9.22 -20.45
CA GLN A 22 43.48 9.12 -21.42
C GLN A 22 43.02 7.66 -21.63
N LYS A 23 43.95 6.71 -21.83
CA LYS A 23 43.64 5.27 -21.97
C LYS A 23 42.94 4.68 -20.73
N LYS A 24 43.27 5.12 -19.52
CA LYS A 24 42.56 4.70 -18.28
C LYS A 24 41.13 5.25 -18.22
N SER A 25 40.92 6.52 -18.59
CA SER A 25 39.60 7.16 -18.67
C SER A 25 38.68 6.47 -19.67
N GLU A 26 39.19 6.15 -20.87
CA GLU A 26 38.45 5.43 -21.90
C GLU A 26 38.08 4.01 -21.49
N LYS A 27 38.99 3.29 -20.82
CA LYS A 27 38.73 1.94 -20.30
C LYS A 27 37.64 1.92 -19.23
N VAL A 28 37.53 2.97 -18.42
CA VAL A 28 36.45 3.12 -17.41
C VAL A 28 35.12 3.49 -18.08
N LYS A 29 35.13 4.37 -19.07
CA LYS A 29 33.94 4.71 -19.88
C LYS A 29 33.41 3.49 -20.64
N ALA A 30 34.29 2.73 -21.30
CA ALA A 30 33.93 1.50 -22.00
C ALA A 30 33.33 0.44 -21.06
N LYS A 31 33.87 0.27 -19.84
CA LYS A 31 33.29 -0.63 -18.83
C LYS A 31 31.90 -0.18 -18.35
N ARG A 32 31.66 1.13 -18.18
CA ARG A 32 30.34 1.65 -17.80
C ARG A 32 29.34 1.46 -18.94
N LEU A 33 29.73 1.74 -20.18
CA LEU A 33 28.88 1.56 -21.36
C LEU A 33 28.52 0.08 -21.57
N ALA A 34 29.48 -0.83 -21.44
CA ALA A 34 29.22 -2.27 -21.51
C ALA A 34 28.32 -2.78 -20.38
N LYS A 35 28.38 -2.16 -19.18
CA LYS A 35 27.49 -2.49 -18.06
C LYS A 35 26.06 -1.98 -18.29
N LEU A 36 25.91 -0.80 -18.89
CA LEU A 36 24.61 -0.24 -19.30
C LEU A 36 23.99 -1.08 -20.43
N ALA A 37 24.76 -1.44 -21.47
CA ALA A 37 24.28 -2.31 -22.54
C ALA A 37 23.85 -3.70 -22.03
N LYS A 38 24.57 -4.28 -21.05
CA LYS A 38 24.14 -5.52 -20.38
C LYS A 38 22.87 -5.35 -19.56
N TYR A 39 22.65 -4.18 -18.96
CA TYR A 39 21.42 -3.87 -18.23
C TYR A 39 20.24 -3.67 -19.18
N GLU A 40 20.44 -2.99 -20.31
CA GLU A 40 19.46 -2.82 -21.38
C GLU A 40 19.09 -4.18 -22.02
N GLN A 41 20.07 -5.04 -22.32
CA GLN A 41 19.80 -6.39 -22.81
C GLN A 41 19.03 -7.24 -21.78
N LYS A 42 19.35 -7.10 -20.48
CA LYS A 42 18.64 -7.81 -19.42
C LYS A 42 17.21 -7.29 -19.25
N THR A 43 16.98 -5.99 -19.38
CA THR A 43 15.63 -5.38 -19.30
C THR A 43 14.78 -5.70 -20.52
N VAL A 44 15.35 -5.71 -21.74
CA VAL A 44 14.67 -6.15 -22.96
C VAL A 44 14.35 -7.64 -22.92
N THR A 45 15.25 -8.49 -22.42
CA THR A 45 14.99 -9.94 -22.27
C THR A 45 13.92 -10.20 -21.21
N LEU A 46 13.91 -9.44 -20.11
CA LEU A 46 12.85 -9.52 -19.09
C LEU A 46 11.50 -9.03 -19.63
N ALA A 47 11.49 -7.96 -20.44
CA ALA A 47 10.29 -7.47 -21.11
C ALA A 47 9.77 -8.50 -22.13
N ALA A 48 10.65 -9.11 -22.93
CA ALA A 48 10.30 -10.16 -23.89
C ALA A 48 9.73 -11.41 -23.19
N ARG A 49 10.32 -11.82 -22.05
CA ARG A 49 9.79 -12.92 -21.21
C ARG A 49 8.42 -12.60 -20.61
N LYS A 50 8.17 -11.34 -20.24
CA LYS A 50 6.86 -10.88 -19.77
C LYS A 50 5.82 -10.97 -20.90
N ILE A 51 6.18 -10.52 -22.11
CA ILE A 51 5.31 -10.61 -23.30
C ILE A 51 5.03 -12.08 -23.69
N GLU A 52 6.00 -12.99 -23.51
CA GLU A 52 5.81 -14.43 -23.77
C GLU A 52 4.96 -15.12 -22.70
N GLN A 53 5.07 -14.70 -21.44
CA GLN A 53 4.21 -15.17 -20.34
C GLN A 53 2.76 -14.66 -20.48
N ASP A 54 2.57 -13.43 -20.94
CA ASP A 54 1.25 -12.84 -21.19
C ASP A 54 0.52 -13.52 -22.36
N LYS A 55 1.26 -14.05 -23.36
CA LYS A 55 0.68 -14.84 -24.48
C LYS A 55 0.28 -16.27 -24.10
N LYS A 56 0.74 -16.79 -22.96
CA LYS A 56 0.49 -18.18 -22.51
C LYS A 56 -0.58 -18.32 -21.43
N ALA A 57 -1.39 -17.27 -21.18
CA ALA A 57 -2.50 -17.32 -20.25
C ALA A 57 -3.86 -17.26 -20.97
N PRO A 58 -4.55 -18.40 -21.23
CA PRO A 58 -5.87 -18.36 -21.83
C PRO A 58 -6.94 -19.00 -20.94
N LYS A 59 -7.07 -18.59 -19.67
CA LYS A 59 -8.28 -18.88 -18.84
C LYS A 59 -8.61 -17.79 -17.82
N ILE A 60 -7.63 -17.25 -17.09
CA ILE A 60 -7.88 -16.28 -16.00
C ILE A 60 -8.29 -14.90 -16.54
N ALA A 61 -7.66 -14.42 -17.62
CA ALA A 61 -8.00 -13.13 -18.23
C ALA A 61 -9.42 -13.09 -18.83
N LEU A 62 -9.96 -14.23 -19.29
CA LEU A 62 -11.35 -14.35 -19.72
C LEU A 62 -12.33 -14.30 -18.54
N VAL A 63 -11.93 -14.79 -17.36
CA VAL A 63 -12.70 -14.69 -16.12
C VAL A 63 -12.67 -13.24 -15.60
N GLU A 64 -11.52 -12.58 -15.61
CA GLU A 64 -11.41 -11.16 -15.22
C GLU A 64 -12.18 -10.23 -16.18
N ALA A 65 -12.14 -10.50 -17.49
CA ALA A 65 -12.93 -9.76 -18.47
C ALA A 65 -14.44 -10.04 -18.37
N THR A 66 -14.87 -11.25 -17.98
CA THR A 66 -16.30 -11.54 -17.72
C THR A 66 -16.77 -10.95 -16.38
N VAL A 67 -15.89 -10.80 -15.39
CA VAL A 67 -16.17 -10.08 -14.14
C VAL A 67 -16.25 -8.57 -14.38
N ALA A 68 -15.37 -8.00 -15.22
CA ALA A 68 -15.38 -6.57 -15.54
C ALA A 68 -16.60 -6.13 -16.40
N VAL A 69 -17.30 -7.06 -17.03
CA VAL A 69 -18.54 -6.81 -17.79
C VAL A 69 -19.79 -6.85 -16.90
N GLN A 70 -19.66 -7.19 -15.60
CA GLN A 70 -20.77 -7.00 -14.66
C GLN A 70 -21.03 -5.51 -14.48
N SER A 71 -22.15 -5.07 -15.05
CA SER A 71 -22.73 -3.72 -14.96
C SER A 71 -22.51 -3.08 -13.59
N ALA A 72 -22.17 -1.79 -13.58
CA ALA A 72 -22.14 -0.95 -12.38
C ALA A 72 -23.38 -1.24 -11.50
N PHE A 73 -23.18 -1.94 -10.40
CA PHE A 73 -24.27 -2.34 -9.51
C PHE A 73 -24.85 -1.08 -8.86
N VAL A 74 -26.12 -0.80 -9.15
CA VAL A 74 -26.87 0.28 -8.50
C VAL A 74 -27.58 -0.31 -7.29
N ASN A 75 -27.23 0.13 -6.08
CA ASN A 75 -27.87 -0.36 -4.86
C ASN A 75 -29.32 0.16 -4.76
N PRO A 76 -30.34 -0.72 -4.81
CA PRO A 76 -31.75 -0.31 -4.73
C PRO A 76 -32.22 -0.09 -3.28
N THR A 77 -31.39 -0.43 -2.28
CA THR A 77 -31.79 -0.41 -0.86
C THR A 77 -31.53 0.98 -0.28
N PRO A 78 -32.53 1.62 0.36
CA PRO A 78 -32.31 2.86 1.10
C PRO A 78 -31.29 2.67 2.24
N LYS A 79 -30.55 3.74 2.57
CA LYS A 79 -29.48 3.69 3.56
C LYS A 79 -30.00 3.18 4.92
N GLY A 80 -29.39 2.10 5.41
CA GLY A 80 -29.70 1.50 6.71
C GLY A 80 -30.95 0.62 6.74
N GLU A 81 -31.64 0.44 5.63
CA GLU A 81 -32.71 -0.55 5.52
C GLU A 81 -32.15 -1.95 5.22
N LYS A 82 -32.95 -2.97 5.54
CA LYS A 82 -32.58 -4.35 5.24
C LYS A 82 -32.52 -4.51 3.72
N LYS A 83 -31.47 -5.17 3.24
CA LYS A 83 -31.29 -5.48 1.82
C LYS A 83 -32.56 -6.04 1.20
N VAL A 84 -32.97 -5.51 0.06
CA VAL A 84 -34.01 -6.12 -0.77
C VAL A 84 -33.47 -7.45 -1.31
N LEU A 85 -34.11 -8.54 -0.91
CA LEU A 85 -33.75 -9.88 -1.36
C LEU A 85 -34.61 -10.22 -2.59
N SER A 86 -33.97 -10.45 -3.74
CA SER A 86 -34.63 -11.07 -4.88
C SER A 86 -34.83 -12.57 -4.60
N ASN A 87 -35.93 -13.15 -5.08
CA ASN A 87 -36.18 -14.59 -4.96
C ASN A 87 -35.28 -15.42 -5.91
N GLU A 88 -34.61 -14.75 -6.85
CA GLU A 88 -33.69 -15.37 -7.80
C GLU A 88 -32.25 -15.17 -7.33
N PHE A 89 -31.50 -16.26 -7.27
CA PHE A 89 -30.06 -16.24 -7.01
C PHE A 89 -29.30 -16.04 -8.33
N PRO A 90 -28.38 -15.07 -8.41
CA PRO A 90 -27.55 -14.91 -9.58
C PRO A 90 -26.67 -16.14 -9.77
N THR A 91 -26.31 -16.44 -11.02
CA THR A 91 -25.44 -17.57 -11.37
C THR A 91 -24.03 -17.44 -10.79
N HIS A 92 -23.59 -16.21 -10.46
CA HIS A 92 -22.28 -15.92 -9.91
C HIS A 92 -22.40 -14.99 -8.70
N TYR A 93 -21.53 -15.17 -7.72
CA TYR A 93 -21.43 -14.30 -6.56
C TYR A 93 -20.84 -12.95 -6.96
N ASN A 94 -21.50 -11.86 -6.54
CA ASN A 94 -21.00 -10.50 -6.67
C ASN A 94 -20.90 -9.88 -5.25
N PRO A 95 -19.69 -9.65 -4.72
CA PRO A 95 -19.51 -9.10 -3.37
C PRO A 95 -20.01 -7.66 -3.25
N GLU A 96 -19.81 -6.81 -4.26
CA GLU A 96 -20.29 -5.42 -4.24
C GLU A 96 -21.81 -5.37 -4.07
N ALA A 97 -22.51 -6.21 -4.83
CA ALA A 97 -23.96 -6.33 -4.72
C ALA A 97 -24.40 -6.86 -3.34
N VAL A 98 -23.64 -7.79 -2.76
CA VAL A 98 -23.96 -8.42 -1.48
C VAL A 98 -23.71 -7.48 -0.31
N GLU A 99 -22.58 -6.80 -0.27
CA GLU A 99 -22.11 -6.02 0.88
C GLU A 99 -22.74 -4.62 0.97
N ALA A 100 -23.17 -4.03 -0.15
CA ALA A 100 -23.57 -2.62 -0.28
C ALA A 100 -24.61 -2.09 0.73
N SER A 101 -25.45 -2.95 1.33
CA SER A 101 -26.50 -2.55 2.27
C SER A 101 -26.30 -3.07 3.70
N TRP A 102 -25.44 -4.06 3.92
CA TRP A 102 -25.39 -4.75 5.21
C TRP A 102 -24.76 -3.90 6.31
N TYR A 103 -23.70 -3.16 6.00
CA TYR A 103 -22.98 -2.38 7.00
C TYR A 103 -23.88 -1.28 7.60
N ASP A 104 -24.49 -0.45 6.74
CA ASP A 104 -25.42 0.59 7.17
C ASP A 104 -26.61 0.02 7.96
N TYR A 105 -27.13 -1.14 7.53
CA TYR A 105 -28.19 -1.83 8.25
C TYR A 105 -27.75 -2.28 9.65
N TRP A 106 -26.57 -2.89 9.78
CA TRP A 106 -26.01 -3.31 11.06
C TRP A 106 -25.74 -2.15 12.02
N GLU A 107 -25.25 -1.03 11.48
CA GLU A 107 -25.00 0.19 12.25
C GLU A 107 -26.31 0.79 12.77
N LYS A 108 -27.32 0.98 11.90
CA LYS A 108 -28.63 1.54 12.27
C LYS A 108 -29.31 0.71 13.37
N HIS A 109 -29.21 -0.61 13.30
CA HIS A 109 -29.83 -1.51 14.27
C HIS A 109 -28.96 -1.76 15.52
N GLY A 110 -27.78 -1.14 15.60
CA GLY A 110 -26.90 -1.24 16.75
C GLY A 110 -26.32 -2.64 16.98
N PHE A 111 -26.16 -3.45 15.93
CA PHE A 111 -25.62 -4.81 16.07
C PHE A 111 -24.16 -4.85 16.54
N PHE A 112 -23.45 -3.72 16.47
CA PHE A 112 -22.11 -3.60 17.03
C PHE A 112 -22.12 -3.43 18.56
N LYS A 113 -23.25 -3.04 19.16
CA LYS A 113 -23.37 -2.85 20.61
C LYS A 113 -23.42 -4.20 21.35
N PRO A 114 -22.88 -4.27 22.57
CA PRO A 114 -23.01 -5.46 23.40
C PRO A 114 -24.49 -5.68 23.77
N ALA A 115 -24.96 -6.92 23.65
CA ALA A 115 -26.30 -7.29 24.09
C ALA A 115 -26.31 -7.49 25.62
N LEU A 116 -27.09 -6.67 26.31
CA LEU A 116 -27.27 -6.69 27.77
C LEU A 116 -28.71 -7.10 28.11
N ILE A 117 -28.89 -7.75 29.27
CA ILE A 117 -30.20 -8.09 29.86
C ILE A 117 -30.32 -7.27 31.14
N ASP A 118 -31.31 -6.38 31.23
CA ASP A 118 -31.51 -5.47 32.37
C ASP A 118 -30.26 -4.66 32.75
N GLY A 119 -29.51 -4.22 31.73
CA GLY A 119 -28.25 -3.48 31.91
C GLY A 119 -27.05 -4.33 32.36
N LYS A 120 -27.21 -5.65 32.46
CA LYS A 120 -26.16 -6.59 32.91
C LYS A 120 -25.71 -7.52 31.77
N PRO A 121 -24.47 -8.03 31.84
CA PRO A 121 -24.03 -9.09 30.94
C PRO A 121 -24.89 -10.34 31.04
N ARG A 122 -24.92 -11.09 29.94
CA ARG A 122 -25.56 -12.40 29.85
C ARG A 122 -24.88 -13.42 30.77
N ARG A 123 -25.63 -14.44 31.20
CA ARG A 123 -25.16 -15.47 32.16
C ARG A 123 -24.04 -16.33 31.58
N GLU A 124 -24.02 -16.47 30.26
CA GLU A 124 -23.05 -17.18 29.43
C GLU A 124 -21.65 -16.54 29.48
N GLY A 125 -21.55 -15.31 29.99
CA GLY A 125 -20.31 -14.60 30.26
C GLY A 125 -20.04 -13.43 29.33
N VAL A 126 -18.87 -12.81 29.51
CA VAL A 126 -18.41 -11.64 28.75
C VAL A 126 -17.22 -12.02 27.88
N PHE A 127 -17.22 -11.54 26.64
CA PHE A 127 -16.04 -11.52 25.78
C PHE A 127 -15.78 -10.08 25.36
N ALA A 128 -14.64 -9.51 25.74
CA ALA A 128 -14.26 -8.17 25.37
C ALA A 128 -12.88 -8.19 24.73
N ILE A 129 -12.73 -7.57 23.56
CA ILE A 129 -11.46 -7.48 22.86
C ILE A 129 -11.27 -6.06 22.30
N PRO A 130 -10.15 -5.38 22.61
CA PRO A 130 -9.79 -4.14 21.94
C PRO A 130 -9.19 -4.44 20.56
N ILE A 131 -9.61 -3.65 19.57
CA ILE A 131 -8.92 -3.58 18.29
C ILE A 131 -7.56 -2.93 18.55
N PRO A 132 -6.43 -3.54 18.15
CA PRO A 132 -5.13 -2.90 18.19
C PRO A 132 -5.24 -1.58 17.42
N PRO A 133 -5.12 -0.43 18.10
CA PRO A 133 -5.50 0.84 17.50
C PRO A 133 -4.55 1.14 16.33
N PRO A 134 -5.06 1.26 15.08
CA PRO A 134 -4.22 1.59 13.95
C PRO A 134 -3.63 3.00 14.15
N SER A 135 -2.36 3.17 13.75
CA SER A 135 -1.74 4.49 13.69
C SER A 135 -2.43 5.38 12.67
N VAL A 136 -2.65 6.65 12.98
CA VAL A 136 -3.26 7.65 12.07
C VAL A 136 -2.31 8.14 10.95
N THR A 137 -1.36 7.32 10.54
CA THR A 137 -0.20 7.70 9.71
C THR A 137 -0.37 7.39 8.22
N GLY A 138 -1.49 6.81 7.80
CA GLY A 138 -1.74 6.50 6.39
C GLY A 138 -2.87 5.49 6.17
N ALA A 139 -2.92 4.95 4.96
CA ALA A 139 -3.92 3.95 4.58
C ALA A 139 -3.65 2.60 5.26
N LEU A 140 -4.74 1.89 5.58
CA LEU A 140 -4.66 0.52 6.07
C LEU A 140 -4.12 -0.41 4.97
N HIS A 141 -3.42 -1.46 5.40
CA HIS A 141 -2.81 -2.48 4.54
C HIS A 141 -3.30 -3.88 4.93
N LEU A 142 -2.97 -4.90 4.14
CA LEU A 142 -3.44 -6.28 4.32
C LEU A 142 -3.20 -6.85 5.73
N GLY A 143 -2.10 -6.49 6.38
CA GLY A 143 -1.87 -6.84 7.80
C GLY A 143 -2.99 -6.39 8.75
N HIS A 144 -3.54 -5.19 8.58
CA HIS A 144 -4.69 -4.71 9.35
C HIS A 144 -5.94 -5.53 9.06
N ALA A 145 -6.18 -5.84 7.77
CA ALA A 145 -7.31 -6.68 7.37
C ALA A 145 -7.23 -8.07 8.00
N LEU A 146 -6.04 -8.69 8.02
CA LEU A 146 -5.81 -10.01 8.64
C LEU A 146 -6.12 -9.98 10.14
N THR A 147 -5.53 -9.06 10.89
CA THR A 147 -5.74 -8.96 12.34
C THR A 147 -7.21 -8.70 12.67
N ASN A 148 -7.84 -7.73 11.98
CA ASN A 148 -9.25 -7.40 12.22
C ASN A 148 -10.18 -8.56 11.86
N SER A 149 -9.90 -9.29 10.78
CA SER A 149 -10.72 -10.44 10.37
C SER A 149 -10.70 -11.56 11.41
N ILE A 150 -9.53 -11.84 12.00
CA ILE A 150 -9.40 -12.83 13.07
C ILE A 150 -10.18 -12.39 14.31
N GLN A 151 -10.02 -11.13 14.73
CA GLN A 151 -10.72 -10.61 15.91
C GLN A 151 -12.24 -10.54 15.71
N ASP A 152 -12.71 -10.11 14.54
CA ASP A 152 -14.13 -10.07 14.19
C ASP A 152 -14.73 -11.49 14.18
N THR A 153 -13.99 -12.48 13.67
CA THR A 153 -14.41 -13.89 13.71
C THR A 153 -14.61 -14.38 15.13
N LEU A 154 -13.66 -14.10 16.03
CA LEU A 154 -13.77 -14.46 17.45
C LEU A 154 -14.95 -13.74 18.12
N ALA A 155 -15.14 -12.45 17.83
CA ALA A 155 -16.24 -11.66 18.38
C ALA A 155 -17.61 -12.22 17.95
N ARG A 156 -17.77 -12.54 16.65
CA ARG A 156 -18.99 -13.17 16.12
C ARG A 156 -19.23 -14.53 16.72
N TRP A 157 -18.19 -15.38 16.79
CA TRP A 157 -18.30 -16.70 17.37
C TRP A 157 -18.76 -16.65 18.83
N HIS A 158 -18.12 -15.82 19.68
CA HIS A 158 -18.54 -15.66 21.07
C HIS A 158 -19.95 -15.07 21.22
N ARG A 159 -20.35 -14.17 20.32
CA ARG A 159 -21.72 -13.63 20.29
C ARG A 159 -22.74 -14.72 19.95
N MET A 160 -22.41 -15.62 19.02
CA MET A 160 -23.25 -16.78 18.67
C MET A 160 -23.32 -17.81 19.81
N GLN A 161 -22.30 -17.89 20.66
CA GLN A 161 -22.33 -18.68 21.90
C GLN A 161 -23.15 -18.03 23.03
N GLY A 162 -23.84 -16.93 22.77
CA GLY A 162 -24.68 -16.24 23.74
C GLY A 162 -23.95 -15.32 24.72
N LYS A 163 -22.61 -15.15 24.58
CA LYS A 163 -21.86 -14.24 25.45
C LYS A 163 -22.18 -12.78 25.14
N THR A 164 -22.08 -11.92 26.14
CA THR A 164 -22.03 -10.47 25.94
C THR A 164 -20.68 -10.11 25.31
N THR A 165 -20.70 -9.88 24.00
CA THR A 165 -19.50 -9.54 23.22
C THR A 165 -19.35 -8.03 23.02
N LEU A 166 -18.20 -7.50 23.42
CA LEU A 166 -17.77 -6.12 23.18
C LEU A 166 -16.50 -6.12 22.30
N PHE A 167 -16.59 -5.48 21.13
CA PHE A 167 -15.45 -5.28 20.23
C PHE A 167 -15.15 -3.78 20.19
N VAL A 168 -14.04 -3.35 20.82
CA VAL A 168 -13.77 -1.92 21.06
C VAL A 168 -12.87 -1.34 19.96
N PRO A 169 -13.37 -0.44 19.11
CA PRO A 169 -12.54 0.29 18.17
C PRO A 169 -11.75 1.41 18.86
N GLY A 170 -10.61 1.76 18.27
CA GLY A 170 -9.78 2.88 18.70
C GLY A 170 -8.82 3.29 17.58
N CYS A 171 -8.12 4.41 17.75
CA CYS A 171 -7.05 4.85 16.85
C CYS A 171 -5.89 5.36 17.70
N ASP A 172 -4.67 5.16 17.21
CA ASP A 172 -3.46 5.63 17.89
C ASP A 172 -2.95 6.89 17.21
N HIS A 173 -2.83 7.97 17.98
CA HIS A 173 -2.23 9.24 17.57
C HIS A 173 -0.80 9.07 17.02
N ALA A 174 -0.08 8.00 17.39
CA ALA A 174 1.20 7.62 16.81
C ALA A 174 2.24 8.76 16.75
N GLY A 175 2.27 9.61 17.78
CA GLY A 175 3.05 10.85 17.94
C GLY A 175 4.09 11.16 16.85
N ILE A 176 5.31 10.62 17.00
CA ILE A 176 6.43 10.90 16.08
C ILE A 176 6.13 10.45 14.65
N ALA A 177 5.48 9.31 14.46
CA ALA A 177 5.17 8.79 13.13
C ALA A 177 4.17 9.70 12.40
N THR A 178 3.15 10.20 13.11
CA THR A 178 2.18 11.17 12.56
C THR A 178 2.86 12.49 12.23
N GLN A 179 3.71 13.00 13.13
CA GLN A 179 4.48 14.21 12.89
C GLN A 179 5.32 14.09 11.60
N ILE A 180 6.04 12.97 11.40
CA ILE A 180 6.85 12.76 10.20
C ILE A 180 6.00 12.73 8.92
N VAL A 181 4.81 12.13 8.97
CA VAL A 181 3.90 12.07 7.82
C VAL A 181 3.37 13.46 7.48
N VAL A 182 2.96 14.24 8.49
CA VAL A 182 2.49 15.63 8.32
C VAL A 182 3.61 16.52 7.78
N GLU A 183 4.84 16.42 8.31
CA GLU A 183 5.99 17.17 7.79
C GLU A 183 6.31 16.84 6.34
N LYS A 184 6.30 15.55 5.96
CA LYS A 184 6.48 15.13 4.57
C LYS A 184 5.37 15.65 3.65
N ARG A 185 4.13 15.66 4.14
CA ARG A 185 2.98 16.20 3.42
C ARG A 185 3.12 17.71 3.20
N LEU A 186 3.47 18.47 4.24
CA LEU A 186 3.67 19.92 4.17
C LEU A 186 4.79 20.30 3.21
N MET A 187 5.90 19.58 3.23
CA MET A 187 7.00 19.79 2.29
C MET A 187 6.56 19.50 0.85
N LYS A 188 5.79 18.43 0.62
CA LYS A 188 5.33 18.04 -0.71
C LYS A 188 4.27 19.00 -1.28
N GLU A 189 3.32 19.43 -0.47
CA GLU A 189 2.18 20.25 -0.91
C GLU A 189 2.50 21.75 -0.93
N ARG A 190 3.26 22.24 0.05
CA ARG A 190 3.49 23.67 0.27
C ARG A 190 4.96 24.07 0.27
N GLY A 191 5.90 23.12 0.26
CA GLY A 191 7.34 23.40 0.33
C GLY A 191 7.78 23.96 1.69
N LEU A 192 6.94 23.86 2.72
CA LEU A 192 7.17 24.40 4.05
C LEU A 192 7.65 23.32 5.02
N THR A 193 8.47 23.70 5.99
CA THR A 193 8.86 22.87 7.13
C THR A 193 8.06 23.21 8.38
N ARG A 194 8.10 22.34 9.40
CA ARG A 194 7.50 22.61 10.71
C ARG A 194 8.03 23.89 11.37
N HIS A 195 9.26 24.29 11.03
CA HIS A 195 9.92 25.46 11.59
C HIS A 195 9.37 26.74 10.98
N ASP A 196 8.94 26.70 9.72
CA ASP A 196 8.37 27.84 9.02
C ASP A 196 6.95 28.18 9.51
N LEU A 197 6.21 27.17 9.98
CA LEU A 197 4.85 27.31 10.51
C LEU A 197 4.82 27.71 12.00
N GLY A 198 5.79 27.24 12.78
CA GLY A 198 5.72 27.33 14.24
C GLY A 198 4.73 26.33 14.87
N ARG A 199 4.81 26.16 16.20
CA ARG A 199 4.14 25.05 16.91
C ARG A 199 2.61 25.10 16.82
N GLU A 200 1.99 26.26 17.02
CA GLU A 200 0.53 26.34 17.07
C GLU A 200 -0.13 26.09 15.71
N ALA A 201 0.47 26.61 14.63
CA ALA A 201 -0.01 26.35 13.28
C ALA A 201 0.24 24.89 12.88
N PHE A 202 1.37 24.30 13.27
CA PHE A 202 1.67 22.90 12.98
C PHE A 202 0.71 21.91 13.68
N ILE A 203 0.25 22.21 14.90
CA ILE A 203 -0.72 21.35 15.61
C ILE A 203 -2.11 21.34 14.94
N LYS A 204 -2.44 22.37 14.15
CA LYS A 204 -3.72 22.47 13.44
C LYS A 204 -3.75 21.73 12.10
N GLU A 205 -2.59 21.34 11.58
CA GLU A 205 -2.43 20.55 10.34
C GLU A 205 -2.56 19.05 10.60
#